data_AF-A0A2K1KTS2-F1
#
_entry.id   AF-A0A2K1KTS2-F1
#
_cell.length_a   1.000
_cell.length_b   1.000
_cell.length_c   1.000
_cell.angle_alpha   90.00
_cell.angle_beta   90.00
_cell.angle_gamma   90.00
#
_symmetry.space_group_name_H-M   'P 1'
#
loop_
_entity.id
_entity.type
_entity.pdbx_description
1 polymer ?
#
loop_
_entity_poly.entity_id
_entity_poly.type
_entity_poly.pdbx_seq_one_letter_code
_entity_poly.pdbx_strand_id
1 'polypeptide(L)' 'MGWNEVGKIAEVERRMDAKQFVEILDKNLIPSIEEFGIFEEEMIFQQDNNFKHNSKLT' A
#
# COMPACT_ATOMS: atom_id res chain seq x y z
N MET A 1 8.52 -4.49 16.36
CA MET A 1 7.56 -3.62 15.65
C MET A 1 6.24 -3.66 16.39
N GLY A 2 5.81 -2.52 16.90
CA GLY A 2 4.50 -2.36 17.53
C GLY A 2 3.47 -1.89 16.51
N TRP A 3 2.26 -1.58 17.00
CA TRP A 3 1.23 -0.92 16.21
C TRP A 3 1.42 0.61 16.32
N ASN A 4 1.62 1.27 15.18
CA ASN A 4 1.88 2.72 15.06
C ASN A 4 0.62 3.52 14.67
N GLU A 5 -0.57 3.02 15.02
CA GLU A 5 -1.88 3.56 14.62
C GLU A 5 -2.35 3.17 13.20
N VAL A 6 -3.43 3.79 12.75
CA VAL A 6 -4.08 3.54 11.46
C VAL A 6 -3.42 4.41 10.39
N GLY A 7 -3.00 3.80 9.28
CA GLY A 7 -2.51 4.53 8.09
C GLY A 7 -3.64 5.22 7.32
N LYS A 8 -3.41 5.50 6.03
CA LYS A 8 -4.44 6.13 5.19
C LYS A 8 -5.53 5.15 4.73
N ILE A 9 -6.72 5.69 4.50
CA ILE A 9 -7.84 5.03 3.82
C ILE A 9 -8.06 5.69 2.46
N ALA A 10 -8.29 4.89 1.41
CA ALA A 10 -8.56 5.37 0.06
C ALA A 10 -9.90 4.83 -0.43
N GLU A 11 -10.73 5.71 -1.01
CA GLU A 11 -11.94 5.30 -1.72
C GLU A 11 -11.55 4.66 -3.06
N VAL A 12 -12.19 3.53 -3.38
CA VAL A 12 -11.99 2.81 -4.63
C VAL A 12 -13.27 2.91 -5.45
N GLU A 13 -13.22 3.68 -6.53
CA GLU A 13 -14.32 3.72 -7.47
C GLU A 13 -14.32 2.46 -8.34
N ARG A 14 -15.43 1.71 -8.30
CA ARG A 14 -15.64 0.46 -9.06
C ARG A 14 -14.66 -0.66 -8.63
N ARG A 15 -14.28 -1.54 -9.58
CA ARG A 15 -13.39 -2.67 -9.33
C ARG A 15 -11.94 -2.21 -9.52
N MET A 16 -11.17 -2.27 -8.44
CA MET A 16 -9.74 -1.98 -8.45
C MET A 16 -8.98 -2.87 -9.43
N ASP A 17 -8.29 -2.24 -10.38
CA ASP A 17 -7.30 -2.87 -11.23
C ASP A 17 -5.86 -2.71 -10.69
N ALA A 18 -4.87 -3.28 -11.39
CA ALA A 18 -3.47 -3.21 -10.98
C ALA A 18 -2.90 -1.79 -10.99
N LYS A 19 -3.39 -0.92 -11.87
CA LYS A 19 -2.92 0.47 -11.98
C LYS A 19 -3.44 1.28 -10.80
N GLN A 20 -4.73 1.19 -10.50
CA GLN A 20 -5.32 1.81 -9.32
C GLN A 20 -4.68 1.30 -8.03
N PHE A 21 -4.34 0.00 -7.96
CA PHE A 21 -3.62 -0.56 -6.83
C PHE A 21 -2.26 0.13 -6.61
N VAL A 22 -1.44 0.26 -7.65
CA VAL A 22 -0.14 0.96 -7.54
C VAL A 22 -0.31 2.43 -7.19
N GLU A 23 -1.29 3.12 -7.80
CA GLU A 23 -1.59 4.51 -7.43
C GLU A 23 -1.99 4.65 -5.95
N ILE A 24 -2.69 3.67 -5.39
CA ILE A 24 -3.02 3.66 -3.96
C ILE A 24 -1.77 3.48 -3.12
N LEU A 25 -0.86 2.56 -3.46
CA LEU A 25 0.40 2.39 -2.73
C LEU A 25 1.23 3.68 -2.75
N ASP A 26 1.39 4.30 -3.92
CA ASP A 26 2.19 5.52 -4.09
C ASP A 26 1.61 6.70 -3.30
N LYS A 27 0.30 6.91 -3.38
CA LYS A 27 -0.36 8.09 -2.78
C LYS A 27 -0.64 7.93 -1.28
N ASN A 28 -0.69 6.70 -0.77
CA ASN A 28 -1.21 6.43 0.59
C ASN A 28 -0.24 5.64 1.47
N LEU A 29 0.34 4.54 0.95
CA LEU A 29 1.21 3.68 1.75
C LEU A 29 2.55 4.35 2.02
N ILE A 30 3.23 4.82 0.97
CA ILE A 30 4.56 5.45 1.09
C ILE A 30 4.50 6.65 2.07
N PRO A 31 3.55 7.61 1.93
CA PRO A 31 3.44 8.70 2.90
C PRO A 31 3.12 8.24 4.33
N SER A 32 2.35 7.15 4.50
CA SER A 32 2.08 6.61 5.85
C SER A 32 3.34 6.07 6.52
N ILE A 33 4.21 5.40 5.76
CA ILE A 33 5.48 4.85 6.25
C ILE A 33 6.38 5.99 6.73
N GLU A 34 6.49 7.05 5.92
CA GLU A 34 7.24 8.26 6.25
C GLU A 34 6.67 8.98 7.49
N GLU A 35 5.34 9.16 7.55
CA GLU A 35 4.65 9.78 8.70
C GLU A 35 4.89 9.01 10.00
N PHE A 36 4.95 7.67 9.93
CA PHE A 36 5.22 6.82 11.10
C PHE A 36 6.71 6.66 11.41
N GLY A 37 7.61 7.27 10.63
CA GLY A 37 9.06 7.15 10.82
C GLY A 37 9.57 5.71 10.71
N ILE A 38 8.90 4.88 9.91
CA ILE A 38 9.29 3.50 9.68
C ILE A 38 10.36 3.49 8.59
N PHE A 39 11.50 2.87 8.87
CA PHE A 39 12.54 2.66 7.86
C PHE A 39 12.11 1.55 6.90
N GLU A 40 12.26 1.79 5.59
CA GLU A 40 11.84 0.84 4.56
C GLU A 40 12.48 -0.54 4.73
N GLU A 41 13.73 -0.59 5.20
CA GLU A 41 14.48 -1.83 5.42
C GLU A 41 13.92 -2.68 6.58
N GLU A 42 13.18 -2.05 7.49
CA GLU A 42 12.55 -2.70 8.62
C GLU A 42 11.08 -3.05 8.31
N MET A 43 10.53 -2.61 7.18
CA MET A 43 9.12 -2.77 6.90
C MET A 43 8.83 -4.11 6.21
N ILE A 44 7.83 -4.84 6.75
CA ILE A 44 7.19 -5.95 6.04
C ILE A 44 5.82 -5.49 5.54
N PHE A 45 5.66 -5.39 4.21
CA PHE A 45 4.36 -5.10 3.60
C PHE A 45 3.53 -6.38 3.45
N GLN A 46 2.37 -6.43 4.10
CA GLN A 46 1.45 -7.57 4.03
C GLN A 46 0.23 -7.24 3.16
N GLN A 47 -0.12 -8.17 2.27
CA GLN A 47 -1.30 -8.15 1.42
C GLN A 47 -1.79 -9.58 1.15
N ASP A 48 -2.98 -9.73 0.58
CA ASP A 48 -3.48 -11.03 0.11
C ASP A 48 -2.86 -11.45 -1.25
N ASN A 49 -3.13 -12.68 -1.69
CA ASN A 49 -2.63 -13.24 -2.94
C ASN A 49 -3.47 -12.86 -4.18
N ASN A 50 -4.09 -11.68 -4.22
CA ASN A 50 -4.82 -11.25 -5.41
C ASN A 50 -3.89 -11.15 -6.63
N PHE A 51 -4.34 -11.62 -7.80
CA PHE A 51 -3.52 -11.64 -9.01
C PHE A 51 -2.93 -10.28 -9.38
N LYS A 52 -3.67 -9.19 -9.13
CA LYS A 52 -3.19 -7.81 -9.41
C LYS A 52 -1.96 -7.41 -8.58
N HIS A 53 -1.80 -7.97 -7.38
CA HIS A 53 -0.69 -7.66 -6.48
C HIS A 53 0.66 -8.21 -6.95
N ASN A 54 0.65 -9.17 -7.87
CA ASN A 54 1.84 -9.75 -8.50
C ASN A 54 1.88 -9.49 -10.01
N SER A 55 0.98 -8.64 -10.52
CA SER A 55 0.93 -8.32 -11.95
C SER A 55 1.96 -7.26 -12.32
N LYS A 56 2.57 -7.39 -13.50
CA LYS A 56 3.44 -6.36 -14.05
C LYS A 56 2.59 -5.28 -14.71
N LEU A 57 2.78 -4.03 -14.32
CA LEU A 57 2.28 -2.89 -15.09
C LEU A 57 3.08 -2.82 -16.39
N THR A 58 2.43 -3.20 -17.49
CA THR A 58 2.94 -3.11 -18.86
C THR A 58 3.09 -1.67 -19.30
#